data_AF-A0A2V6BFF6-F1
#
_entry.id   AF-A0A2V6BFF6-F1
#
_cell.length_a   1.000
_cell.length_b   1.000
_cell.length_c   1.000
_cell.angle_alpha   90.00
_cell.angle_beta   90.00
_cell.angle_gamma   90.00
#
_symmetry.space_group_name_H-M   'P 1'
#
loop_
_entity.id
_entity.type
_entity.pdbx_description
1 polymer ?
#
loop_
_entity_poly.entity_id
_entity_poly.type
_entity_poly.pdbx_seq_one_letter_code
_entity_poly.pdbx_strand_id
1 'polypeptide(L)'
;MKPSKSRGAALLLSLWALFLLAALVMSWALNIDSRLNISGTENRILEAQAMAASGAEVAITPTIKPNSPNLEGKFGPRQSYSARITGEGGRLN
;
A
#
# COMPACT_ATOMS: atom_id res chain seq x y z
N MET A 1 -5.29 -61.81 -10.62
CA MET A 1 -5.79 -60.99 -9.49
C MET A 1 -6.45 -59.74 -10.06
N LYS A 2 -7.78 -59.60 -9.99
CA LYS A 2 -8.47 -58.38 -10.46
C LYS A 2 -8.13 -57.25 -9.48
N PRO A 3 -7.65 -56.08 -9.92
CA PRO A 3 -7.46 -54.94 -9.03
C PRO A 3 -8.81 -54.58 -8.42
N SER A 4 -8.92 -54.67 -7.10
CA SER A 4 -10.13 -54.33 -6.37
C SER A 4 -10.46 -52.86 -6.61
N LYS A 5 -11.65 -52.57 -7.15
CA LYS A 5 -12.17 -51.21 -7.43
C LYS A 5 -11.97 -50.24 -6.25
N SER A 6 -11.97 -50.76 -5.02
CA SER A 6 -11.73 -50.00 -3.78
C SER A 6 -10.34 -49.35 -3.72
N ARG A 7 -9.29 -49.99 -4.23
CA ARG A 7 -7.92 -49.41 -4.25
C ARG A 7 -7.82 -48.24 -5.22
N GLY A 8 -8.46 -48.34 -6.39
CA GLY A 8 -8.51 -47.24 -7.37
C GLY A 8 -9.31 -46.04 -6.87
N ALA A 9 -10.45 -46.30 -6.21
CA ALA A 9 -11.25 -45.24 -5.60
C ALA A 9 -10.50 -44.49 -4.48
N ALA A 10 -9.77 -45.22 -3.62
CA ALA A 10 -8.96 -44.61 -2.57
C ALA A 10 -7.83 -43.72 -3.14
N LEU A 11 -7.16 -44.19 -4.21
CA LEU A 11 -6.14 -43.40 -4.89
C LEU A 11 -6.73 -42.14 -5.52
N LEU A 12 -7.86 -42.24 -6.22
CA LEU A 12 -8.54 -41.08 -6.79
C LEU A 12 -8.95 -40.08 -5.71
N LEU A 13 -9.47 -40.54 -4.57
CA LEU A 13 -9.83 -39.68 -3.44
C LEU A 13 -8.60 -38.97 -2.86
N SER A 14 -7.50 -39.69 -2.65
CA SER A 14 -6.26 -39.06 -2.17
C SER A 14 -5.71 -38.02 -3.15
N LEU A 15 -5.79 -38.28 -4.45
CA LEU A 15 -5.32 -37.35 -5.47
C LEU A 15 -6.22 -36.12 -5.56
N TRP A 16 -7.53 -36.29 -5.40
CA TRP A 16 -8.48 -35.20 -5.25
C TRP A 16 -8.21 -34.35 -4.01
N ALA A 17 -7.95 -34.99 -2.87
CA ALA A 17 -7.64 -34.28 -1.64
C ALA A 17 -6.35 -33.45 -1.77
N LEU A 18 -5.31 -34.03 -2.37
CA LEU A 18 -4.06 -33.32 -2.65
C LEU A 18 -4.26 -32.14 -3.60
N PHE A 19 -5.07 -32.33 -4.65
CA PHE A 19 -5.40 -31.27 -5.60
C PHE A 19 -6.13 -30.10 -4.92
N LEU A 20 -7.16 -30.39 -4.13
CA LEU A 20 -7.91 -29.37 -3.40
C LEU A 20 -7.05 -28.66 -2.35
N LEU A 21 -6.18 -29.41 -1.66
CA LEU A 21 -5.23 -28.84 -0.71
C LEU A 21 -4.25 -27.88 -1.40
N ALA A 22 -3.70 -28.27 -2.56
CA ALA A 22 -2.80 -27.42 -3.33
C ALA A 22 -3.52 -26.14 -3.81
N ALA A 23 -4.76 -26.26 -4.29
CA ALA A 23 -5.56 -25.11 -4.70
C ALA A 23 -5.83 -24.15 -3.53
N LEU A 24 -6.15 -24.68 -2.35
CA LEU A 24 -6.37 -23.88 -1.14
C LEU A 24 -5.11 -23.12 -0.71
N VAL A 25 -3.97 -23.79 -0.69
CA VAL A 25 -2.67 -23.16 -0.35
C VAL A 25 -2.32 -22.06 -1.35
N MET A 26 -2.53 -22.30 -2.65
CA MET A 26 -2.27 -21.31 -3.69
C MET A 26 -3.21 -20.09 -3.55
N SER A 27 -4.50 -20.33 -3.29
CA SER A 27 -5.48 -19.26 -3.05
C SER A 27 -5.11 -18.41 -1.84
N TRP A 28 -4.65 -19.05 -0.75
CA TRP A 28 -4.20 -18.36 0.44
C TRP A 28 -2.96 -17.50 0.18
N ALA A 29 -1.97 -18.03 -0.54
CA ALA A 29 -0.76 -17.28 -0.92
C ALA A 29 -1.11 -16.02 -1.75
N LEU A 30 -1.98 -16.16 -2.76
CA LEU A 30 -2.43 -15.04 -3.58
C LEU A 30 -3.23 -14.01 -2.76
N ASN A 31 -4.05 -14.47 -1.81
CA ASN A 31 -4.81 -13.57 -0.93
C ASN A 31 -3.90 -12.79 0.03
N ILE A 32 -2.81 -13.38 0.54
CA ILE A 32 -1.82 -12.65 1.35
C ILE A 32 -1.13 -11.58 0.52
N ASP A 33 -0.64 -11.93 -0.66
CA ASP A 33 0.07 -10.99 -1.54
C ASP A 33 -0.81 -9.78 -1.93
N SER A 34 -2.06 -10.04 -2.31
CA SER A 34 -3.05 -9.00 -2.60
C SER A 34 -3.27 -8.05 -1.42
N ARG A 35 -3.42 -8.59 -0.20
CA ARG A 35 -3.62 -7.78 1.01
C ARG A 35 -2.39 -6.95 1.36
N LEU A 36 -1.19 -7.51 1.27
CA LEU A 36 0.05 -6.78 1.52
C LEU A 36 0.24 -5.63 0.53
N ASN A 37 -0.07 -5.85 -0.76
CA ASN A 37 0.04 -4.82 -1.79
C ASN A 37 -0.97 -3.68 -1.58
N ILE A 38 -2.23 -4.01 -1.23
CA ILE A 38 -3.27 -3.02 -0.94
C ILE A 38 -2.91 -2.22 0.32
N SER A 39 -2.56 -2.89 1.43
CA SER A 39 -2.18 -2.21 2.68
C SER A 39 -0.93 -1.35 2.51
N GLY A 40 0.04 -1.77 1.69
CA GLY A 40 1.22 -0.96 1.38
C GLY A 40 0.88 0.33 0.61
N THR A 41 -0.12 0.28 -0.28
CA THR A 41 -0.56 1.45 -1.04
C THR A 41 -1.36 2.43 -0.17
N GLU A 42 -2.28 1.93 0.65
CA GLU A 42 -3.07 2.75 1.58
C GLU A 42 -2.18 3.47 2.59
N ASN A 43 -1.19 2.77 3.16
CA ASN A 43 -0.26 3.37 4.11
C ASN A 43 0.57 4.49 3.49
N ARG A 44 0.98 4.35 2.21
CA ARG A 44 1.71 5.39 1.48
C ARG A 44 0.85 6.62 1.18
N ILE A 45 -0.45 6.45 0.94
CA ILE A 45 -1.38 7.56 0.74
C ILE A 45 -1.56 8.33 2.06
N LEU A 46 -1.77 7.60 3.17
CA LEU A 46 -1.86 8.20 4.49
C LEU A 46 -0.59 8.98 4.85
N GLU A 47 0.57 8.40 4.59
CA GLU A 47 1.87 9.03 4.79
C GLU A 47 2.04 10.27 3.91
N ALA A 48 1.69 10.21 2.62
CA ALA A 48 1.72 11.36 1.73
C ALA A 48 0.79 12.51 2.20
N GLN A 49 -0.38 12.16 2.75
CA GLN A 49 -1.31 13.13 3.31
C GLN A 49 -0.77 13.78 4.58
N ALA A 50 -0.18 13.00 5.49
CA ALA A 50 0.47 13.52 6.69
C ALA A 50 1.64 14.46 6.33
N MET A 51 2.40 14.12 5.29
CA MET A 51 3.47 14.95 4.75
C MET A 51 2.96 16.26 4.16
N ALA A 52 1.86 16.22 3.40
CA ALA A 52 1.22 17.41 2.85
C ALA A 52 0.67 18.33 3.95
N ALA A 53 0.03 17.75 4.98
CA ALA A 53 -0.47 18.49 6.14
C ALA A 53 0.69 19.17 6.90
N SER A 54 1.79 18.44 7.13
CA SER A 54 3.00 18.99 7.75
C SER A 54 3.54 20.20 6.98
N GLY A 55 3.60 20.10 5.64
CA GLY A 55 4.03 21.23 4.80
C GLY A 55 3.10 22.44 4.88
N ALA A 56 1.79 22.22 5.00
CA ALA A 56 0.81 23.29 5.18
C ALA A 56 0.95 23.98 6.55
N GLU A 57 1.16 23.22 7.63
CA GLU A 57 1.41 23.75 8.98
C GLU A 57 2.69 24.61 9.04
N VAL A 58 3.73 24.21 8.32
CA VAL A 58 4.94 25.03 8.19
C VAL A 58 4.67 26.29 7.38
N ALA A 59 3.92 26.20 6.28
CA ALA A 59 3.64 27.34 5.41
C ALA A 59 2.73 28.41 6.05
N ILE A 60 1.84 28.04 6.98
CA ILE A 60 0.96 29.00 7.68
C ILE A 60 1.68 29.76 8.81
N THR A 61 2.87 29.30 9.21
CA THR A 61 3.61 29.90 10.31
C THR A 61 4.06 31.34 9.93
N PRO A 62 3.73 32.39 10.72
CA PRO A 62 3.95 33.78 10.32
C PRO A 62 5.42 34.18 10.12
N THR A 63 6.35 33.41 10.69
CA THR A 63 7.80 33.65 10.57
C THR A 63 8.40 33.04 9.30
N ILE A 64 7.64 32.21 8.58
CA ILE A 64 8.08 31.52 7.37
C ILE A 64 7.81 32.39 6.14
N LYS A 65 8.88 32.69 5.40
CA LYS A 65 8.82 33.48 4.15
C LYS A 65 8.60 32.56 2.94
N PRO A 66 8.02 33.06 1.82
CA PRO A 66 7.79 32.26 0.61
C PRO A 66 9.01 31.58 -0.03
N ASN A 67 10.22 32.07 0.25
CA ASN A 67 11.48 31.48 -0.22
C ASN A 67 12.29 30.85 0.94
N SER A 68 11.64 30.51 2.04
CA SER A 68 12.30 29.89 3.18
C SER A 68 12.70 28.44 2.85
N PRO A 69 13.92 28.00 3.22
CA PRO A 69 14.30 26.59 3.07
C PRO A 69 13.43 25.65 3.91
N ASN A 70 12.72 26.16 4.92
CA ASN A 70 11.81 25.36 5.76
C ASN A 70 10.56 24.89 5.01
N LEU A 71 10.27 25.45 3.82
CA LEU A 71 9.18 24.99 2.96
C LEU A 71 9.48 23.65 2.27
N GLU A 72 10.71 23.18 2.36
CA GLU A 72 11.14 21.85 1.92
C GLU A 72 11.63 21.05 3.14
N GLY A 73 10.95 19.95 3.45
CA GLY A 73 11.32 19.11 4.59
C GLY A 73 11.45 17.64 4.20
N LYS A 74 12.39 16.95 4.84
CA LYS A 74 12.61 15.50 4.71
C LYS A 74 12.64 14.87 6.09
N PHE A 75 11.79 13.88 6.33
CA PHE A 75 11.75 13.13 7.60
C PHE A 75 12.36 11.73 7.49
N GLY A 76 12.44 11.17 6.28
CA GLY A 76 12.98 9.83 6.04
C GLY A 76 13.04 9.44 4.57
N PRO A 77 13.43 8.20 4.25
CA PRO A 77 13.45 7.70 2.88
C PRO A 77 12.02 7.74 2.31
N ARG A 78 11.80 8.54 1.25
CA ARG A 78 10.50 8.78 0.59
C ARG A 78 9.46 9.59 1.38
N GLN A 79 9.82 10.16 2.52
CA GLN A 79 8.99 11.07 3.31
C GLN A 79 9.50 12.50 3.19
N SER A 80 8.96 13.26 2.23
CA SER A 80 9.33 14.65 2.00
C SER A 80 8.15 15.53 1.61
N TYR A 81 8.13 16.78 2.04
CA TYR A 81 7.14 17.77 1.61
C TYR A 81 7.83 18.95 0.93
N SER A 82 7.07 19.60 0.04
CA SER A 82 7.43 20.86 -0.59
C SER A 82 6.19 21.74 -0.60
N ALA A 83 6.24 22.88 0.09
CA ALA A 83 5.16 23.85 0.16
C ALA A 83 5.51 25.12 -0.63
N ARG A 84 4.51 25.77 -1.23
CA ARG A 84 4.68 27.05 -1.93
C ARG A 84 3.65 28.03 -1.40
N ILE A 85 4.13 29.17 -0.91
CA ILE A 85 3.26 30.27 -0.46
C ILE A 85 3.04 31.21 -1.65
N THR A 86 1.79 31.40 -2.05
CA THR A 86 1.38 32.35 -3.09
C THR A 86 0.25 33.24 -2.57
N GLY A 87 0.28 34.54 -2.89
CA GLY A 87 -0.81 35.45 -2.57
C GLY A 87 -1.81 35.57 -3.72
N GLU A 88 -3.11 35.51 -3.41
CA GLU A 88 -4.19 35.82 -4.37
C GLU A 88 -4.33 37.34 -4.62
N GLY A 89 -3.84 38.18 -3.69
CA GLY A 89 -4.08 39.63 -3.68
C GLY A 89 -3.44 40.48 -4.79
N GLY A 90 -2.76 39.85 -5.76
CA GLY A 90 -2.22 40.51 -6.95
C GLY A 90 -2.83 40.03 -8.28
N ARG A 91 -3.77 39.08 -8.23
CA ARG A 91 -4.49 38.61 -9.42
C ARG A 91 -5.71 39.52 -9.62
N LEU A 92 -5.87 40.02 -10.84
CA LEU A 92 -7.11 40.70 -11.24
C LEU A 92 -8.25 39.67 -11.15
N ASN A 93 -9.28 39.97 -10.36
CA ASN A 93 -10.52 39.18 -10.30
C ASN A 93 -11.36 39.39 -11.56
#